data_AF-A0A7K0DAG3-F1
#
_entry.id   AF-A0A7K0DAG3-F1
#
_cell.length_a   1.000
_cell.length_b   1.000
_cell.length_c   1.000
_cell.angle_alpha   90.00
_cell.angle_beta   90.00
_cell.angle_gamma   90.00
#
_symmetry.space_group_name_H-M   'P 1'
#
loop_
_entity.id
_entity.type
_entity.pdbx_description
1 polymer ?
#
loop_
_entity_poly.entity_id
_entity_poly.type
_entity_poly.pdbx_seq_one_letter_code
_entity_poly.pdbx_strand_id
1 'polypeptide(L)' 'MTRAKPLSAQRALRLGREIQEQYDHGSSWDEIAVDFDMSKWKARKLARAYREDCDRRARQNQLTLFG' A
#
# COMPACT_ATOMS: atom_id res chain seq x y z
N MET A 1 -16.27 20.52 -12.43
CA MET A 1 -15.86 19.10 -12.46
C MET A 1 -14.36 19.02 -12.18
N THR A 2 -13.97 18.87 -10.91
CA THR A 2 -12.56 18.71 -10.53
C THR A 2 -12.10 17.30 -10.90
N ARG A 3 -11.31 17.19 -11.98
CA ARG A 3 -10.60 15.95 -12.33
C ARG A 3 -9.67 15.63 -11.16
N ALA A 4 -10.03 14.65 -10.34
CA ALA A 4 -9.15 14.13 -9.30
C ALA A 4 -7.84 13.72 -9.96
N LYS A 5 -6.74 14.44 -9.64
CA LYS A 5 -5.42 14.09 -10.16
C LYS A 5 -5.15 12.63 -9.79
N PRO A 6 -4.74 11.78 -10.73
CA PRO A 6 -4.39 10.41 -10.41
C PRO A 6 -3.34 10.42 -9.29
N LEU A 7 -3.56 9.61 -8.26
CA LEU A 7 -2.59 9.42 -7.19
C LEU A 7 -1.24 9.10 -7.83
N SER A 8 -0.22 9.91 -7.56
CA SER A 8 1.13 9.59 -8.00
C SER A 8 1.55 8.25 -7.40
N ALA A 9 2.33 7.45 -8.13
CA ALA A 9 2.74 6.12 -7.68
C ALA A 9 3.37 6.14 -6.28
N GLN A 10 4.13 7.19 -5.97
CA GLN A 10 4.75 7.41 -4.67
C GLN A 10 3.72 7.61 -3.54
N ARG A 11 2.64 8.36 -3.82
CA ARG A 11 1.56 8.61 -2.86
C ARG A 11 0.72 7.36 -2.65
N ALA A 12 0.50 6.56 -3.70
CA ALA A 12 -0.16 5.26 -3.60
C ALA A 12 0.65 4.26 -2.75
N LEU A 13 1.98 4.23 -2.89
CA LEU A 13 2.85 3.38 -2.06
C LEU A 13 2.88 3.84 -0.59
N ARG A 14 2.92 5.15 -0.32
CA ARG A 14 2.82 5.67 1.06
C ARG A 14 1.49 5.29 1.70
N LEU A 15 0.37 5.49 0.98
CA LEU A 15 -0.95 5.05 1.43
C LEU A 15 -1.02 3.54 1.66
N GLY A 16 -0.47 2.75 0.74
CA GLY A 16 -0.42 1.30 0.88
C GLY A 16 0.36 0.84 2.12
N ARG A 17 1.44 1.55 2.48
CA ARG A 17 2.19 1.33 3.71
C ARG A 17 1.35 1.61 4.95
N GLU A 18 0.74 2.80 5.05
CA GLU A 18 -0.07 3.20 6.21
C GLU A 18 -1.26 2.25 6.42
N ILE A 19 -1.92 1.84 5.33
CA ILE A 19 -3.01 0.85 5.35
C ILE A 19 -2.50 -0.52 5.85
N GLN A 20 -1.34 -0.96 5.37
CA GLN A 20 -0.74 -2.23 5.79
C GLN A 20 -0.35 -2.19 7.27
N GLU A 21 0.20 -1.08 7.76
CA GLU A 21 0.53 -0.87 9.18
C GLU A 21 -0.72 -0.95 10.06
N GLN A 22 -1.83 -0.28 9.72
CA GLN A 22 -3.07 -0.41 10.49
C GLN A 22 -3.59 -1.85 10.54
N TYR A 23 -3.53 -2.56 9.40
CA TYR A 23 -3.92 -3.97 9.36
C TYR A 23 -3.03 -4.85 10.25
N ASP A 24 -1.71 -4.63 10.23
CA ASP A 24 -0.75 -5.38 11.06
C ASP A 24 -0.90 -5.05 12.55
N HIS A 25 -1.44 -3.88 12.90
CA HIS A 25 -1.81 -3.49 14.26
C HIS A 25 -3.17 -4.07 14.71
N GLY A 26 -3.86 -4.81 13.83
CA GLY A 26 -5.10 -5.52 14.15
C GLY A 26 -6.38 -4.84 13.69
N SER A 27 -6.29 -3.69 13.00
CA SER A 27 -7.49 -3.04 12.44
C SER A 27 -8.12 -3.90 11.34
N SER A 28 -9.44 -3.95 11.32
CA SER A 28 -10.19 -4.63 10.27
C SER A 28 -10.18 -3.83 8.97
N TRP A 29 -10.40 -4.51 7.84
CA TRP A 29 -10.53 -3.84 6.54
C TRP A 29 -11.72 -2.88 6.48
N ASP A 30 -12.72 -3.06 7.33
CA ASP A 30 -13.85 -2.15 7.50
C ASP A 30 -13.42 -0.81 8.10
N GLU A 31 -12.72 -0.86 9.24
CA GLU A 31 -12.22 0.32 9.94
C GLU A 31 -11.23 1.10 9.06
N ILE A 32 -10.29 0.39 8.43
CA ILE A 32 -9.32 0.99 7.52
C ILE A 32 -10.02 1.64 6.31
N ALA A 33 -11.08 1.04 5.78
CA ALA A 33 -11.83 1.63 4.67
C ALA A 33 -12.50 2.96 5.07
N VAL A 34 -13.01 3.05 6.31
CA VAL A 34 -13.59 4.26 6.88
C VAL A 34 -12.52 5.32 7.13
N ASP A 35 -11.41 4.95 7.79
CA ASP A 35 -10.32 5.88 8.13
C ASP A 35 -9.71 6.57 6.92
N PHE A 36 -9.61 5.84 5.80
CA PHE A 36 -9.02 6.34 4.56
C PHE A 36 -10.04 6.84 3.53
N ASP A 37 -11.32 6.92 3.89
CA ASP A 37 -12.43 7.33 3.02
C ASP A 37 -12.39 6.63 1.65
N MET A 38 -12.31 5.30 1.67
CA MET A 38 -12.21 4.51 0.45
C MET A 38 -12.86 3.13 0.56
N SER A 39 -13.14 2.50 -0.58
CA SER A 39 -13.67 1.14 -0.57
C SER A 39 -12.63 0.13 -0.06
N LYS A 40 -13.10 -0.91 0.65
CA LYS A 40 -12.25 -2.03 1.10
C LYS A 40 -11.39 -2.61 -0.01
N TRP A 41 -11.97 -2.74 -1.20
CA TRP A 41 -11.26 -3.26 -2.37
C TRP A 41 -10.05 -2.38 -2.73
N LYS A 42 -10.22 -1.05 -2.70
CA LYS A 42 -9.15 -0.10 -2.98
C LYS A 42 -8.08 -0.13 -1.89
N ALA A 43 -8.48 -0.20 -0.61
CA ALA A 43 -7.55 -0.33 0.51
C ALA A 43 -6.68 -1.60 0.39
N ARG A 44 -7.32 -2.76 0.16
CA ARG A 44 -6.61 -4.04 -0.06
C ARG A 44 -5.68 -3.99 -1.26
N LYS A 45 -6.09 -3.34 -2.35
CA LYS A 45 -5.24 -3.18 -3.55
C LYS A 45 -4.00 -2.36 -3.27
N LEU A 46 -4.12 -1.27 -2.50
CA LEU A 46 -2.99 -0.42 -2.12
C LEU A 46 -2.02 -1.15 -1.17
N ALA A 47 -2.53 -1.83 -0.15
CA ALA A 47 -1.73 -2.65 0.75
C ALA A 47 -0.96 -3.75 -0.02
N ARG A 48 -1.63 -4.43 -0.95
CA ARG A 48 -0.99 -5.41 -1.81
C ARG A 48 0.12 -4.81 -2.67
N ALA A 49 -0.12 -3.67 -3.33
CA ALA A 49 0.87 -3.01 -4.15
C ALA A 49 2.12 -2.60 -3.35
N TYR A 50 1.93 -2.18 -2.10
CA TYR A 50 3.04 -1.91 -1.17
C TYR A 50 3.85 -3.17 -0.86
N ARG A 51 3.19 -4.28 -0.49
CA ARG A 51 3.88 -5.56 -0.23
C ARG A 51 4.66 -6.07 -1.44
N GLU A 52 4.09 -6.00 -2.63
CA GLU A 52 4.78 -6.39 -3.87
C GLU A 52 6.03 -5.53 -4.14
N ASP A 53 5.98 -4.22 -3.83
CA ASP A 53 7.16 -3.35 -3.94
C ASP A 53 8.23 -3.69 -2.89
N CYS A 54 7.82 -4.00 -1.65
CA CYS A 54 8.72 -4.49 -0.61
C CYS A 54 9.42 -5.79 -1.01
N ASP A 55 8.65 -6.78 -1.49
CA ASP A 55 9.21 -8.06 -1.96
C ASP A 55 10.14 -7.87 -3.16
N ARG A 56 9.83 -6.92 -4.05
CA ARG A 56 10.70 -6.58 -5.18
C ARG A 56 12.02 -5.98 -4.70
N ARG A 57 11.99 -5.05 -3.74
CA ARG A 57 13.20 -4.44 -3.15
C ARG A 57 14.03 -5.46 -2.37
N ALA A 58 13.38 -6.33 -1.59
CA ALA A 58 14.06 -7.41 -0.87
C ALA A 58 14.79 -8.35 -1.83
N ARG A 59 14.14 -8.73 -2.95
CA ARG A 59 14.75 -9.54 -4.00
C ARG A 59 15.90 -8.84 -4.71
N GLN A 60 15.80 -7.54 -4.99
CA GLN A 60 16.90 -6.76 -5.56
C GLN A 60 18.10 -6.71 -4.60
N ASN A 61 17.86 -6.48 -3.31
CA ASN A 61 18.92 -6.47 -2.31
C ASN A 61 19.58 -7.85 -2.13
N GLN A 62 18.80 -8.94 -2.21
CA GLN A 62 19.37 -10.30 -2.21
C GLN A 62 20.28 -10.53 -3.42
N LEU A 63 19.88 -10.11 -4.62
CA LEU A 63 20.71 -10.26 -5.82
C LEU A 63 22.03 -9.48 -5.73
N THR A 64 22.04 -8.32 -5.08
CA THR A 64 23.27 -7.53 -4.87
C THR A 64 24.20 -8.09 -3.78
N LEU A 65 23.71 -8.95 -2.87
CA LEU A 65 24.52 -9.53 -1.79
C LEU A 65 25.23 -10.83 -2.19
N PHE A 66 24.85 -11.44 -3.32
CA PHE A 66 25.45 -12.66 -3.85
C PHE A 66 26.11 -12.45 -5.24
N GLY A 67 26.27 -11.19 -5.69
CA GLY A 67 26.91 -10.81 -6.94
C GLY A 67 28.35 -10.34 -6.76
#